data_AF-A0A5K0UTQ5-F1
#
_entry.id   AF-A0A5K0UTQ5-F1
#
_cell.length_a   1.000
_cell.length_b   1.000
_cell.length_c   1.000
_cell.angle_alpha   90.00
_cell.angle_beta   90.00
_cell.angle_gamma   90.00
#
_symmetry.space_group_name_H-M   'P 1'
#
loop_
_entity.id
_entity.type
_entity.pdbx_description
1 polymer ?
#
loop_
_entity_poly.entity_id
_entity_poly.type
_entity_poly.pdbx_seq_one_letter_code
_entity_poly.pdbx_strand_id
1 'polypeptide(L)'
;MKRDFTWVQSIVLFYGSHQLYIGATKASSWVDSVDHLRVLFDYAPVELPTHEGAEWTGPELTTITRTHGTNALAIEVHEHFSVTAHVVPVTKSDSYIHKYGIGDDDCFAHLDLGFKFYSLSPDVDGVLGQTYRDGYRSPVKIGASMPIMGGDRKYSTSDIFAADCAVARFGGNSTGGVMRMNNLGSAMSCTTGLSGRSLVCKR
;
A
#
# COMPACT_ATOMS: atom_id res chain seq x y z
N MET A 1 -8.31 -27.47 2.83
CA MET A 1 -8.07 -26.55 1.69
C MET A 1 -7.42 -25.30 2.26
N LYS A 2 -6.09 -25.19 2.14
CA LYS A 2 -5.29 -24.06 2.65
C LYS A 2 -5.49 -22.88 1.69
N ARG A 3 -5.89 -21.71 2.20
CA ARG A 3 -6.03 -20.49 1.40
C ARG A 3 -4.74 -19.70 1.45
N ASP A 4 -4.37 -19.09 0.34
CA ASP A 4 -3.24 -18.18 0.29
C ASP A 4 -3.51 -16.93 1.12
N PHE A 5 -2.47 -16.42 1.77
CA PHE A 5 -2.51 -15.15 2.48
C PHE A 5 -2.75 -14.01 1.49
N THR A 6 -3.70 -13.13 1.81
CA THR A 6 -4.07 -12.00 0.94
C THR A 6 -3.61 -10.65 1.49
N TRP A 7 -2.73 -10.66 2.48
CA TRP A 7 -2.25 -9.47 3.16
C TRP A 7 -1.05 -8.87 2.44
N VAL A 8 -0.93 -7.54 2.49
CA VAL A 8 0.21 -6.83 1.91
C VAL A 8 1.34 -6.81 2.92
N GLN A 9 2.46 -7.48 2.62
CA GLN A 9 3.63 -7.48 3.51
C GLN A 9 4.56 -6.29 3.24
N SER A 10 4.60 -5.86 1.99
CA SER A 10 5.43 -4.74 1.56
C SER A 10 4.90 -4.12 0.28
N ILE A 11 5.28 -2.87 0.06
CA ILE A 11 5.06 -2.13 -1.17
C ILE A 11 6.34 -1.40 -1.56
N VAL A 12 6.48 -1.12 -2.85
CA VAL A 12 7.49 -0.19 -3.38
C VAL A 12 6.74 0.88 -4.17
N LEU A 13 7.03 2.13 -3.84
CA LEU A 13 6.51 3.31 -4.53
C LEU A 13 7.58 3.81 -5.49
N PHE A 14 7.19 4.01 -6.74
CA PHE A 14 8.05 4.54 -7.78
C PHE A 14 7.58 5.94 -8.17
N TYR A 15 8.48 6.91 -8.14
CA TYR A 15 8.17 8.30 -8.51
C TYR A 15 9.45 9.02 -8.91
N GLY A 16 9.39 9.84 -9.97
CA GLY A 16 10.60 10.44 -10.56
C GLY A 16 11.65 9.38 -10.89
N SER A 17 12.85 9.53 -10.34
CA SER A 17 13.92 8.53 -10.37
C SER A 17 14.07 7.72 -9.07
N HIS A 18 13.14 7.89 -8.12
CA HIS A 18 13.23 7.38 -6.77
C HIS A 18 12.35 6.15 -6.53
N GLN A 19 12.80 5.33 -5.58
CA GLN A 19 12.10 4.13 -5.11
C GLN A 19 12.01 4.14 -3.59
N LEU A 20 10.79 4.00 -3.07
CA LEU A 20 10.54 3.94 -1.63
C LEU A 20 9.88 2.61 -1.26
N TYR A 21 10.62 1.76 -0.55
CA TYR A 21 10.14 0.50 0.00
C TYR A 21 9.57 0.70 1.40
N ILE A 22 8.42 0.10 1.67
CA ILE A 22 7.83 -0.03 3.01
C ILE A 22 7.45 -1.49 3.20
N GLY A 23 7.81 -2.07 4.35
CA GLY A 23 7.46 -3.45 4.65
C GLY A 23 7.28 -3.72 6.14
N ALA A 24 6.48 -4.74 6.43
CA ALA A 24 6.36 -5.33 7.75
C ALA A 24 7.49 -6.34 7.99
N THR A 25 8.16 -6.27 9.14
CA THR A 25 9.14 -7.27 9.57
C THR A 25 8.44 -8.46 10.21
N LYS A 26 9.04 -9.65 10.11
CA LYS A 26 8.54 -10.85 10.78
C LYS A 26 8.77 -10.75 12.28
N ALA A 27 7.80 -11.21 13.06
CA ALA A 27 7.90 -11.34 14.50
C ALA A 27 7.33 -12.70 14.95
N SER A 28 7.97 -13.35 15.92
CA SER A 28 7.44 -14.59 16.52
C SER A 28 6.23 -14.32 17.43
N SER A 29 6.14 -13.12 18.00
CA SER A 29 4.99 -12.66 18.78
C SER A 29 4.77 -11.16 18.57
N TRP A 30 3.51 -10.72 18.64
CA TRP A 30 3.19 -9.29 18.55
C TRP A 30 3.50 -8.57 19.86
N VAL A 31 4.35 -7.55 19.78
CA VAL A 31 4.56 -6.57 20.84
C VAL A 31 4.45 -5.19 20.21
N ASP A 32 3.42 -4.45 20.62
CA ASP A 32 3.04 -3.16 20.01
C ASP A 32 4.14 -2.10 20.13
N SER A 33 4.91 -2.14 21.23
CA SER A 33 6.04 -1.23 21.48
C SER A 33 7.32 -1.58 20.72
N VAL A 34 7.36 -2.70 19.99
CA VAL A 34 8.46 -3.03 19.09
C VAL A 34 8.09 -2.52 17.70
N ASP A 35 9.03 -1.84 17.04
CA ASP A 35 8.82 -1.33 15.69
C ASP A 35 9.02 -2.46 14.67
N HIS A 36 7.97 -2.77 13.92
CA HIS A 36 7.94 -3.80 12.89
C HIS A 36 7.95 -3.19 11.47
N LEU A 37 8.29 -1.91 11.35
CA LEU A 37 8.43 -1.22 10.06
C LEU A 37 9.85 -1.35 9.52
N ARG A 38 9.95 -1.59 8.21
CA ARG A 38 11.18 -1.43 7.45
C ARG A 38 10.94 -0.46 6.31
N VAL A 39 11.73 0.60 6.26
CA VAL A 39 11.65 1.64 5.23
C VAL A 39 13.00 1.76 4.54
N LEU A 40 13.02 1.69 3.21
CA LEU A 40 14.22 1.94 2.41
C LEU A 40 13.89 3.01 1.36
N PHE A 41 14.72 4.04 1.26
CA PHE A 41 14.68 5.03 0.19
C PHE A 41 15.90 4.82 -0.70
N ASP A 42 15.69 4.59 -2.01
CA ASP A 42 16.75 4.28 -2.98
C ASP A 42 17.74 3.22 -2.48
N TYR A 43 17.18 2.11 -1.97
CA TYR A 43 17.91 0.97 -1.38
C TYR A 43 18.69 1.28 -0.09
N ALA A 44 18.66 2.51 0.42
CA ALA A 44 19.26 2.90 1.68
C ALA A 44 18.22 2.90 2.82
N PRO A 45 18.56 2.44 4.04
CA PRO A 45 17.66 2.53 5.18
C PRO A 45 17.29 3.97 5.53
N VAL A 46 16.02 4.20 5.85
CA VAL A 46 15.57 5.47 6.42
C VAL A 46 15.67 5.38 7.94
N GLU A 47 16.56 6.17 8.53
CA GLU A 47 16.71 6.29 9.98
C GLU A 47 15.61 7.20 10.53
N LEU A 48 14.56 6.59 11.09
CA LEU A 48 13.40 7.31 11.65
C LEU A 48 13.20 6.93 13.13
N PRO A 49 13.48 7.84 14.08
CA PRO A 49 13.32 7.58 15.51
C PRO A 49 11.92 7.08 15.86
N THR A 50 11.80 6.18 16.84
CA THR A 50 10.53 5.57 17.28
C THR A 50 9.80 6.47 18.29
N HIS A 51 9.36 7.64 17.85
CA HIS A 51 8.41 8.49 18.56
C HIS A 51 7.43 9.14 17.57
N GLU A 52 6.23 9.44 18.03
CA GLU A 52 5.22 10.12 17.22
C GLU A 52 5.72 11.50 16.79
N GLY A 53 5.51 11.86 15.52
CA GLY A 53 5.98 13.11 14.94
C GLY A 53 7.46 13.09 14.50
N ALA A 54 8.19 12.01 14.71
CA ALA A 54 9.51 11.84 14.11
C ALA A 54 9.40 11.95 12.59
N GLU A 55 10.27 12.73 11.98
CA GLU A 55 10.19 13.07 10.56
C GLU A 55 11.52 12.82 9.85
N TRP A 56 11.44 12.30 8.64
CA TRP A 56 12.52 12.24 7.68
C TRP A 56 12.10 12.96 6.41
N THR A 57 13.03 13.74 5.84
CA THR A 57 12.83 14.45 4.59
C THR A 57 13.83 13.97 3.55
N GLY A 58 13.35 13.84 2.32
CA GLY A 58 14.12 13.38 1.18
C GLY A 58 14.00 14.30 -0.04
N PRO A 59 14.58 13.89 -1.17
CA PRO A 59 14.39 14.53 -2.48
C PRO A 59 12.91 14.67 -2.87
N GLU A 60 12.65 15.50 -3.89
CA GLU A 60 11.31 15.73 -4.47
C GLU A 60 10.24 16.14 -3.44
N LEU A 61 10.66 16.84 -2.37
CA LEU A 61 9.78 17.23 -1.27
C LEU A 61 9.04 16.00 -0.68
N THR A 62 9.76 14.89 -0.56
CA THR A 62 9.28 13.68 0.12
C THR A 62 9.43 13.88 1.62
N THR A 63 8.35 13.66 2.37
CA THR A 63 8.35 13.62 3.82
C THR A 63 7.82 12.28 4.30
N ILE A 64 8.48 11.68 5.28
CA ILE A 64 8.04 10.47 5.97
C ILE A 64 7.92 10.82 7.46
N THR A 65 6.71 10.73 8.00
CA THR A 65 6.42 11.11 9.39
C THR A 65 5.82 9.93 10.14
N ARG A 66 6.29 9.69 11.36
CA ARG A 66 5.64 8.74 12.26
C ARG A 66 4.32 9.28 12.76
N THR A 67 3.24 8.54 12.51
CA THR A 67 1.91 8.88 13.05
C THR A 67 1.68 8.28 14.44
N HIS A 68 2.53 7.32 14.85
CA HIS A 68 2.58 6.74 16.20
C HIS A 68 4.04 6.44 16.58
N GLY A 69 4.29 6.13 17.86
CA GLY A 69 5.64 5.81 18.34
C GLY A 69 6.32 4.64 17.60
N THR A 70 5.53 3.65 17.19
CA THR A 70 5.96 2.45 16.45
C THR A 70 4.92 2.10 15.39
N ASN A 71 5.31 1.28 14.41
CA ASN A 71 4.44 0.58 13.47
C ASN A 71 3.63 1.43 12.48
N ALA A 72 3.51 2.74 12.65
CA ALA A 72 2.73 3.59 11.77
C ALA A 72 3.49 4.80 11.23
N LEU A 73 3.34 5.04 9.93
CA LEU A 73 3.92 6.18 9.22
C LEU A 73 2.95 6.77 8.19
N ALA A 74 3.18 8.03 7.86
CA ALA A 74 2.59 8.73 6.74
C ALA A 74 3.71 9.21 5.82
N ILE A 75 3.50 9.07 4.51
CA ILE A 75 4.39 9.53 3.46
C ILE A 75 3.65 10.56 2.65
N GLU A 76 4.30 11.68 2.39
CA GLU A 76 3.82 12.74 1.51
C GLU A 76 4.87 12.97 0.44
N VAL A 77 4.49 12.86 -0.84
CA VAL A 77 5.30 13.30 -1.97
C VAL A 77 4.55 14.46 -2.61
N HIS A 78 5.13 15.65 -2.51
CA HIS A 78 4.47 16.90 -2.87
C HIS A 78 3.83 16.87 -4.25
N GLU A 79 2.56 17.28 -4.35
CA GLU A 79 1.73 17.26 -5.57
C GLU A 79 1.54 15.88 -6.24
N HIS A 80 2.10 14.79 -5.74
CA HIS A 80 2.00 13.46 -6.35
C HIS A 80 1.00 12.58 -5.62
N PHE A 81 1.32 12.18 -4.38
CA PHE A 81 0.48 11.30 -3.58
C PHE A 81 0.83 11.35 -2.10
N SER A 82 -0.05 10.78 -1.29
CA SER A 82 0.22 10.42 0.10
C SER A 82 -0.16 8.98 0.40
N VAL A 83 0.60 8.37 1.31
CA VAL A 83 0.41 6.99 1.76
C VAL A 83 0.45 6.94 3.27
N THR A 84 -0.57 6.35 3.88
CA THR A 84 -0.50 5.96 5.30
C THR A 84 -0.24 4.47 5.36
N ALA A 85 0.74 4.05 6.16
CA ALA A 85 1.07 2.65 6.36
C ALA A 85 1.11 2.34 7.85
N HIS A 86 0.38 1.31 8.25
CA HIS A 86 0.35 0.82 9.62
C HIS A 86 0.59 -0.70 9.62
N VAL A 87 1.62 -1.15 10.31
CA VAL A 87 1.89 -2.57 10.50
C VAL A 87 0.97 -3.07 11.61
N VAL A 88 0.15 -4.07 11.30
CA VAL A 88 -0.79 -4.68 12.24
C VAL A 88 -0.63 -6.21 12.26
N PRO A 89 -0.89 -6.86 13.41
CA PRO A 89 -0.82 -8.31 13.50
C PRO A 89 -2.05 -8.96 12.86
N VAL A 90 -1.86 -10.13 12.27
CA VAL A 90 -2.97 -11.01 11.91
C VAL A 90 -3.49 -11.65 13.19
N THR A 91 -4.76 -11.38 13.53
CA THR A 91 -5.34 -11.91 14.77
C THR A 91 -5.78 -13.37 14.62
N LYS A 92 -6.00 -14.06 15.75
CA LYS A 92 -6.60 -15.41 15.74
C LYS A 92 -7.98 -15.42 15.06
N SER A 93 -8.74 -14.34 15.22
CA SER A 93 -10.04 -14.16 14.57
C SER A 93 -9.88 -14.12 13.05
N ASP A 94 -8.92 -13.36 12.54
CA ASP A 94 -8.65 -13.28 11.10
C ASP A 94 -8.20 -14.63 10.55
N SER A 95 -7.28 -15.30 11.26
CA SER A 95 -6.83 -16.65 10.91
C SER A 95 -7.99 -17.65 10.84
N TYR A 96 -8.94 -17.57 11.78
CA TYR A 96 -10.12 -18.43 11.80
C TYR A 96 -11.09 -18.13 10.66
N ILE A 97 -11.48 -16.86 10.46
CA ILE A 97 -12.42 -16.43 9.42
C ILE A 97 -11.90 -16.80 8.03
N HIS A 98 -10.60 -16.60 7.79
CA HIS A 98 -9.98 -16.83 6.50
C HIS A 98 -9.39 -18.23 6.32
N LYS A 99 -9.36 -19.04 7.39
CA LYS A 99 -8.79 -20.40 7.43
C LYS A 99 -7.31 -20.43 7.05
N TYR A 100 -6.54 -19.46 7.54
CA TYR A 100 -5.11 -19.37 7.28
C TYR A 100 -4.31 -20.47 8.00
N GLY A 101 -4.77 -20.90 9.19
CA GLY A 101 -4.08 -21.94 9.96
C GLY A 101 -2.77 -21.47 10.57
N ILE A 102 -2.70 -20.17 10.92
CA ILE A 102 -1.57 -19.59 11.66
C ILE A 102 -1.53 -20.22 13.05
N GLY A 103 -0.38 -20.79 13.44
CA GLY A 103 -0.15 -21.36 14.76
C GLY A 103 0.05 -20.29 15.82
N ASP A 104 0.00 -20.67 17.10
CA ASP A 104 0.15 -19.73 18.22
C ASP A 104 1.55 -19.08 18.29
N ASP A 105 2.54 -19.66 17.61
CA ASP A 105 3.95 -19.29 17.65
C ASP A 105 4.39 -18.41 16.45
N ASP A 106 3.44 -18.03 15.59
CA ASP A 106 3.71 -17.30 14.34
C ASP A 106 2.82 -16.06 14.25
N CYS A 107 3.38 -14.89 14.53
CA CYS A 107 2.66 -13.64 14.38
C CYS A 107 2.97 -13.03 13.02
N PHE A 108 2.16 -13.38 12.02
CA PHE A 108 2.18 -12.66 10.76
C PHE A 108 1.77 -11.21 10.99
N ALA A 109 2.59 -10.27 10.56
CA ALA A 109 2.24 -8.86 10.48
C ALA A 109 2.03 -8.46 9.01
N HIS A 110 1.16 -7.50 8.78
CA HIS A 110 0.92 -6.95 7.45
C HIS A 110 0.71 -5.45 7.51
N LEU A 111 0.75 -4.82 6.34
CA LEU A 111 0.45 -3.41 6.17
C LEU A 111 -1.05 -3.22 5.99
N ASP A 112 -1.61 -2.35 6.82
CA ASP A 112 -2.83 -1.61 6.52
C ASP A 112 -2.43 -0.31 5.81
N LEU A 113 -3.02 -0.06 4.65
CA LEU A 113 -2.56 0.95 3.69
C LEU A 113 -3.69 1.87 3.27
N GLY A 114 -3.43 3.17 3.34
CA GLY A 114 -4.27 4.22 2.75
C GLY A 114 -3.49 4.93 1.66
N PHE A 115 -4.14 5.19 0.53
CA PHE A 115 -3.54 5.91 -0.60
C PHE A 115 -4.39 7.11 -0.96
N LYS A 116 -3.74 8.24 -1.24
CA LYS A 116 -4.36 9.42 -1.84
C LYS A 116 -3.48 9.90 -2.97
N PHE A 117 -4.04 10.03 -4.17
CA PHE A 117 -3.33 10.52 -5.34
C PHE A 117 -3.86 11.91 -5.70
N TYR A 118 -2.96 12.85 -6.02
CA TYR A 118 -3.32 14.24 -6.25
C TYR A 118 -3.40 14.61 -7.73
N SER A 119 -2.57 13.99 -8.57
CA SER A 119 -2.34 14.40 -9.96
C SER A 119 -2.27 13.21 -10.93
N LEU A 120 -3.34 12.40 -10.94
CA LEU A 120 -3.43 11.25 -11.85
C LEU A 120 -3.71 11.70 -13.29
N SER A 121 -3.04 11.08 -14.27
CA SER A 121 -3.33 11.29 -15.68
C SER A 121 -4.62 10.56 -16.10
N PRO A 122 -5.27 10.95 -17.21
CA PRO A 122 -6.43 10.22 -17.75
C PRO A 122 -6.12 8.75 -18.08
N ASP A 123 -4.86 8.45 -18.40
CA ASP A 123 -4.40 7.10 -18.74
C ASP A 123 -4.10 6.24 -17.50
N VAL A 124 -4.34 6.73 -16.28
CA VAL A 124 -4.05 6.04 -15.01
C VAL A 124 -4.58 4.61 -14.99
N ASP A 125 -3.70 3.63 -14.83
CA ASP A 125 -4.06 2.21 -14.75
C ASP A 125 -3.68 1.65 -13.37
N GLY A 126 -3.89 0.35 -13.16
CA GLY A 126 -3.62 -0.32 -11.90
C GLY A 126 -4.89 -0.72 -11.18
N VAL A 127 -4.73 -1.59 -10.18
CA VAL A 127 -5.85 -2.08 -9.36
C VAL A 127 -6.58 -0.91 -8.70
N LEU A 128 -5.85 0.01 -8.08
CA LEU A 128 -6.42 1.23 -7.48
C LEU A 128 -6.55 2.35 -8.52
N GLY A 129 -5.57 2.56 -9.38
CA GLY A 129 -5.56 3.68 -10.32
C GLY A 129 -6.78 3.72 -11.26
N GLN A 130 -7.22 2.56 -11.77
CA GLN A 130 -8.39 2.49 -12.64
C GLN A 130 -9.68 3.00 -11.98
N THR A 131 -9.78 2.98 -10.65
CA THR A 131 -10.98 3.47 -9.94
C THR A 131 -11.12 4.98 -9.99
N TYR A 132 -10.06 5.70 -10.39
CA TYR A 132 -10.04 7.15 -10.56
C TYR A 132 -10.33 7.57 -12.01
N ARG A 133 -10.44 6.63 -12.96
CA ARG A 133 -10.78 6.96 -14.36
C ARG A 133 -12.23 7.42 -14.48
N ASP A 134 -12.45 8.42 -15.32
CA ASP A 134 -13.80 8.86 -15.68
C ASP A 134 -14.61 7.71 -16.29
N GLY A 135 -15.84 7.54 -15.79
CA GLY A 135 -16.73 6.47 -16.26
C GLY A 135 -16.38 5.06 -15.78
N TYR A 136 -15.42 4.90 -14.86
CA TYR A 136 -15.10 3.59 -14.28
C TYR A 136 -16.34 2.96 -13.64
N ARG A 137 -16.63 1.71 -14.04
CA ARG A 137 -17.66 0.89 -13.43
C ARG A 137 -17.00 -0.33 -12.82
N SER A 138 -17.12 -0.44 -11.50
CA SER A 138 -16.53 -1.57 -10.78
C SER A 138 -17.20 -2.89 -11.23
N PRO A 139 -16.44 -3.85 -11.79
CA PRO A 139 -16.96 -5.18 -12.11
C PRO A 139 -17.17 -6.03 -10.84
N VAL A 140 -16.72 -5.51 -9.71
CA VAL A 140 -16.71 -6.18 -8.42
C VAL A 140 -18.13 -6.27 -7.87
N LYS A 141 -18.51 -7.46 -7.40
CA LYS A 141 -19.78 -7.66 -6.69
C LYS A 141 -19.72 -7.04 -5.31
N ILE A 142 -20.12 -5.77 -5.21
CA ILE A 142 -20.33 -5.02 -3.96
C ILE A 142 -21.46 -5.71 -3.20
N GLY A 143 -21.11 -6.68 -2.33
CA GLY A 143 -22.08 -7.67 -1.85
C GLY A 143 -21.42 -8.96 -1.36
N ALA A 144 -20.38 -9.39 -2.07
CA ALA A 144 -19.57 -10.52 -1.68
C ALA A 144 -18.83 -10.23 -0.36
N SER A 145 -18.65 -11.26 0.45
CA SER A 145 -17.83 -11.17 1.67
C SER A 145 -16.35 -10.85 1.36
N MET A 146 -15.87 -11.23 0.18
CA MET A 146 -14.51 -10.96 -0.31
C MET A 146 -14.56 -10.65 -1.82
N PRO A 147 -14.80 -9.40 -2.19
CA PRO A 147 -14.71 -8.96 -3.58
C PRO A 147 -13.30 -9.12 -4.15
N ILE A 148 -13.20 -9.66 -5.37
CA ILE A 148 -11.94 -9.83 -6.11
C ILE A 148 -12.03 -9.01 -7.41
N MET A 149 -11.04 -8.17 -7.66
CA MET A 149 -10.93 -7.37 -8.89
C MET A 149 -10.40 -8.18 -10.08
N GLY A 150 -9.55 -9.19 -9.82
CA GLY A 150 -8.92 -10.02 -10.85
C GLY A 150 -7.80 -9.28 -11.61
N GLY A 151 -7.23 -9.94 -12.63
CA GLY A 151 -6.19 -9.34 -13.48
C GLY A 151 -4.75 -9.50 -12.94
N ASP A 152 -4.51 -10.46 -12.06
CA ASP A 152 -3.20 -10.86 -11.51
C ASP A 152 -2.10 -10.86 -12.58
N ARG A 153 -2.33 -11.53 -13.73
CA ARG A 153 -1.37 -11.56 -14.84
C ARG A 153 -1.00 -10.20 -15.42
N LYS A 154 -1.90 -9.21 -15.36
CA LYS A 154 -1.62 -7.85 -15.86
C LYS A 154 -0.70 -7.09 -14.92
N TYR A 155 -0.80 -7.35 -13.62
CA TYR A 155 -0.11 -6.62 -12.57
C TYR A 155 1.10 -7.37 -12.00
N SER A 156 1.36 -8.60 -12.45
CA SER A 156 2.54 -9.37 -12.07
C SER A 156 3.82 -8.68 -12.54
N THR A 157 4.79 -8.53 -11.64
CA THR A 157 6.14 -8.04 -11.91
C THR A 157 7.15 -9.17 -11.70
N SER A 158 8.38 -9.02 -12.22
CA SER A 158 9.46 -9.99 -11.99
C SER A 158 10.07 -9.91 -10.59
N ASP A 159 10.07 -8.70 -10.00
CA ASP A 159 10.57 -8.40 -8.66
C ASP A 159 9.75 -7.28 -8.02
N ILE A 160 9.86 -7.09 -6.70
CA ILE A 160 9.18 -6.00 -5.99
C ILE A 160 9.71 -4.62 -6.38
N PHE A 161 10.98 -4.54 -6.80
CA PHE A 161 11.60 -3.32 -7.31
C PHE A 161 11.54 -3.21 -8.85
N ALA A 162 10.84 -4.12 -9.54
CA ALA A 162 10.66 -4.07 -10.98
C ALA A 162 9.35 -3.38 -11.37
N ALA A 163 9.42 -2.42 -12.29
CA ALA A 163 8.27 -1.75 -12.89
C ALA A 163 7.90 -2.36 -14.26
N ASP A 164 7.87 -3.69 -14.36
CA ASP A 164 7.82 -4.44 -15.63
C ASP A 164 6.51 -5.23 -15.85
N CYS A 165 5.43 -4.86 -15.15
CA CYS A 165 4.14 -5.50 -15.37
C CYS A 165 3.56 -5.15 -16.76
N ALA A 166 2.66 -5.99 -17.28
CA ALA A 166 2.13 -5.86 -18.63
C ALA A 166 1.37 -4.54 -18.91
N VAL A 167 0.94 -3.84 -17.86
CA VAL A 167 0.25 -2.56 -17.95
C VAL A 167 1.05 -1.40 -17.33
N ALA A 168 2.32 -1.63 -17.01
CA ALA A 168 3.19 -0.63 -16.41
C ALA A 168 3.24 0.63 -17.30
N ARG A 169 2.99 1.78 -16.66
CA ARG A 169 3.15 3.11 -17.27
C ARG A 169 4.38 3.85 -16.75
N PHE A 170 5.02 3.29 -15.72
CA PHE A 170 6.21 3.82 -15.12
C PHE A 170 7.44 3.27 -15.86
N GLY A 171 8.16 4.14 -16.57
CA GLY A 171 9.32 3.77 -17.39
C GLY A 171 9.78 4.94 -18.25
N GLY A 172 11.10 5.13 -18.34
CA GLY A 172 11.72 6.31 -18.94
C GLY A 172 11.32 6.57 -20.40
N ASN A 173 10.97 7.83 -20.65
CA ASN A 173 10.68 8.50 -21.93
C ASN A 173 9.26 8.33 -22.50
N SER A 174 8.33 9.14 -22.00
CA SER A 174 7.10 9.51 -22.72
C SER A 174 6.74 10.94 -22.35
N THR A 175 7.08 11.87 -23.23
CA THR A 175 6.54 13.23 -23.27
C THR A 175 5.01 13.18 -23.39
N GLY A 176 4.31 13.22 -22.26
CA GLY A 176 2.85 13.25 -22.19
C GLY A 176 2.40 14.36 -21.25
N GLY A 177 1.88 15.44 -21.82
CA GLY A 177 1.51 16.66 -21.10
C GLY A 177 0.56 16.41 -19.93
N VAL A 178 0.95 16.92 -18.76
CA VAL A 178 0.12 16.94 -17.56
C VAL A 178 -1.01 17.95 -17.79
N MET A 179 -2.21 17.46 -18.12
CA MET A 179 -3.44 18.24 -18.00
C MET A 179 -3.75 18.40 -16.51
N ARG A 180 -3.59 19.62 -15.99
CA ARG A 180 -4.04 19.99 -14.65
C ARG A 180 -5.56 19.97 -14.60
N MET A 181 -6.14 18.92 -14.01
CA MET A 181 -7.55 18.90 -13.66
C MET A 181 -7.73 19.57 -12.29
N ASN A 182 -8.43 20.70 -12.26
CA ASN A 182 -8.79 21.39 -11.03
C ASN A 182 -9.95 20.67 -10.31
N ASN A 183 -9.72 20.43 -9.02
CA ASN A 183 -10.69 20.27 -7.93
C ASN A 183 -11.45 18.96 -7.71
N LEU A 184 -11.47 18.63 -6.41
CA LEU A 184 -12.36 17.76 -5.63
C LEU A 184 -12.10 16.24 -5.62
N GLY A 185 -10.90 15.85 -5.13
CA GLY A 185 -10.63 14.48 -4.72
C GLY A 185 -11.03 14.23 -3.26
N SER A 186 -12.23 13.69 -3.03
CA SER A 186 -12.63 13.09 -1.76
C SER A 186 -11.57 12.06 -1.33
N ALA A 187 -11.04 12.19 -0.12
CA ALA A 187 -10.12 11.20 0.44
C ALA A 187 -10.83 9.84 0.53
N MET A 188 -10.37 8.85 -0.23
CA MET A 188 -10.80 7.46 -0.03
C MET A 188 -10.04 6.91 1.18
N SER A 189 -10.65 7.04 2.34
CA SER A 189 -10.19 6.41 3.58
C SER A 189 -10.78 5.00 3.62
N CYS A 190 -9.93 3.98 3.47
CA CYS A 190 -10.28 2.60 3.80
C CYS A 190 -10.12 2.43 5.31
N THR A 191 -11.04 2.98 6.10
CA THR A 191 -11.08 2.73 7.56
C THR A 191 -11.97 1.53 7.86
N THR A 192 -11.43 0.58 8.61
CA THR A 192 -12.15 -0.54 9.22
C THR A 192 -12.97 -0.06 10.42
N GLY A 193 -14.04 0.69 10.15
CA GLY A 193 -15.14 0.80 11.09
C GLY A 193 -15.85 -0.54 11.16
N LEU A 194 -15.88 -1.17 12.34
CA LEU A 194 -16.60 -2.38 12.70
C LEU A 194 -17.76 -2.72 11.73
N SER A 195 -17.61 -3.84 11.01
CA SER A 195 -18.48 -4.37 9.94
C SER A 195 -18.01 -4.07 8.49
N GLY A 196 -16.83 -4.56 8.09
CA GLY A 196 -16.18 -4.24 6.80
C GLY A 196 -16.22 -5.34 5.72
N ARG A 197 -16.51 -4.96 4.47
CA ARG A 197 -16.22 -5.73 3.24
C ARG A 197 -14.94 -5.16 2.60
N SER A 198 -13.80 -5.84 2.79
CA SER A 198 -12.49 -5.46 2.24
C SER A 198 -12.30 -5.87 0.77
N LEU A 199 -11.52 -5.10 0.02
CA LEU A 199 -11.01 -5.47 -1.30
C LEU A 199 -9.75 -6.35 -1.17
N VAL A 200 -9.64 -7.38 -2.02
CA VAL A 200 -8.62 -8.42 -1.93
C VAL A 200 -7.68 -8.36 -3.14
N CYS A 201 -6.36 -8.38 -2.88
CA CYS A 201 -5.34 -8.72 -3.88
C CYS A 201 -5.03 -10.22 -3.81
N LYS A 202 -5.01 -10.89 -4.97
CA LYS A 202 -4.59 -12.30 -5.10
C LYS A 202 -3.26 -12.38 -5.84
N ARG A 203 -2.45 -13.36 -5.45
CA ARG A 203 -1.24 -13.76 -6.18
C ARG A 203 -1.60 -14.54 -7.44
#